data_AF-A0A0F9G399-F1
#
_entry.id   AF-A0A0F9G399-F1
#
_cell.length_a   1.000
_cell.length_b   1.000
_cell.length_c   1.000
_cell.angle_alpha   90.00
_cell.angle_beta   90.00
_cell.angle_gamma   90.00
#
_symmetry.space_group_name_H-M   'P 1'
#
loop_
_entity.id
_entity.type
_entity.pdbx_description
1 polymer ?
#
loop_
_entity_poly.entity_id
_entity_poly.type
_entity_poly.pdbx_seq_one_letter_code
_entity_poly.pdbx_strand_id
1 'polypeptide(L)'
;MLRKRLPLVDRARIYDALEFMSIESVLLAMATSTSEDKKKEIASYLLDLRKVKPLLTGSDLKEMGIEPGPVYGEILSALRHERLRQSLQSRQEEERFVREFMKTR
;
A
#
# COMPACT_ATOMS: atom_id res chain seq x y z
N MET A 1 7.31 -8.93 -22.03
CA MET A 1 6.87 -7.62 -21.50
C MET A 1 5.46 -7.77 -20.94
N LEU A 2 5.33 -8.05 -19.64
CA LEU A 2 4.04 -8.28 -18.97
C LEU A 2 3.36 -6.94 -18.68
N ARG A 3 2.60 -6.46 -19.66
CA ARG A 3 1.61 -5.39 -19.48
C ARG A 3 0.41 -5.99 -18.72
N LYS A 4 0.60 -6.31 -17.44
CA LYS A 4 -0.53 -6.64 -16.55
C LYS A 4 -1.45 -5.42 -16.57
N ARG A 5 -2.68 -5.60 -17.05
CA ARG A 5 -3.74 -4.60 -16.99
C ARG A 5 -3.77 -4.06 -15.56
N LEU A 6 -3.35 -2.80 -15.35
CA LEU A 6 -3.68 -2.12 -14.10
C LEU A 6 -5.21 -2.14 -14.00
N PRO A 7 -5.79 -2.55 -12.87
CA PRO A 7 -7.22 -2.39 -12.65
C PRO A 7 -7.60 -0.91 -12.89
N LEU A 8 -8.78 -0.67 -13.45
CA LEU A 8 -9.28 0.66 -13.84
C LEU A 8 -9.38 1.65 -12.65
N VAL A 9 -9.11 1.18 -11.42
CA VAL A 9 -8.93 1.97 -10.21
C VAL A 9 -7.68 1.44 -9.49
N ASP A 10 -6.63 2.25 -9.38
CA ASP A 10 -5.40 1.89 -8.66
C ASP A 10 -5.64 2.10 -7.16
N ARG A 11 -5.85 1.00 -6.43
CA ARG A 11 -6.06 1.00 -4.97
C ARG A 11 -4.94 1.70 -4.20
N ALA A 12 -3.69 1.63 -4.70
CA ALA A 12 -2.59 2.35 -4.08
C ALA A 12 -2.78 3.87 -4.22
N ARG A 13 -3.25 4.35 -5.37
CA ARG A 13 -3.52 5.79 -5.56
C ARG A 13 -4.62 6.32 -4.64
N ILE A 14 -5.67 5.53 -4.38
CA ILE A 14 -6.71 5.92 -3.41
C ILE A 14 -6.09 6.06 -2.02
N TYR A 15 -5.25 5.10 -1.62
CA TYR A 15 -4.55 5.14 -0.35
C TYR A 15 -3.66 6.39 -0.24
N ASP A 16 -2.83 6.65 -1.25
CA ASP A 16 -1.91 7.81 -1.27
C ASP A 16 -2.65 9.15 -1.16
N ALA A 17 -3.82 9.25 -1.80
CA ALA A 17 -4.64 10.45 -1.76
C ALA A 17 -5.25 10.73 -0.37
N LEU A 18 -5.43 9.71 0.46
CA LEU A 18 -6.19 9.78 1.72
C LEU A 18 -5.34 9.50 2.97
N GLU A 19 -4.14 8.92 2.85
CA GLU A 19 -3.30 8.53 4.00
C GLU A 19 -2.90 9.71 4.89
N PHE A 20 -2.66 10.88 4.29
CA PHE A 20 -2.23 12.07 5.00
C PHE A 20 -3.38 12.94 5.53
N MET A 21 -4.63 12.55 5.25
CA MET A 21 -5.81 13.26 5.73
C MET A 21 -6.24 12.75 7.10
N SER A 22 -6.78 13.63 7.94
CA SER A 22 -7.43 13.21 9.18
C SER A 22 -8.68 12.37 8.89
N ILE A 23 -9.08 11.52 9.83
CA ILE A 23 -10.27 10.68 9.65
C ILE A 23 -11.55 11.50 9.47
N GLU A 24 -11.65 12.64 10.17
CA GLU A 24 -12.74 13.60 10.05
C GLU A 24 -12.78 14.23 8.67
N SER A 25 -11.61 14.58 8.12
CA SER A 25 -11.48 15.16 6.77
C SER A 25 -11.93 14.17 5.69
N VAL A 26 -11.57 12.89 5.84
CA VAL A 26 -11.99 11.83 4.92
C VAL A 26 -13.50 11.59 5.01
N LEU A 27 -14.08 11.56 6.22
CA LEU A 27 -15.52 11.42 6.42
C LEU A 27 -16.31 12.61 5.87
N LEU A 28 -15.82 13.84 6.08
CA LEU A 28 -16.42 15.04 5.52
C LEU A 28 -16.40 15.01 3.99
N ALA A 29 -15.28 14.60 3.38
CA ALA A 29 -15.17 14.43 1.93
C ALA A 29 -16.18 13.42 1.38
N MET A 30 -16.43 12.31 2.11
CA MET A 30 -17.46 11.34 1.73
C MET A 30 -18.87 11.92 1.84
N ALA A 31 -19.18 12.61 2.94
CA ALA A 31 -20.50 13.17 3.23
C ALA A 31 -20.88 14.29 2.25
N THR A 32 -19.90 15.07 1.79
CA THR A 32 -20.11 16.22 0.89
C THR A 32 -19.96 15.88 -0.59
N SER A 33 -19.43 14.70 -0.93
CA SER A 33 -19.29 14.27 -2.32
C SER A 33 -20.67 14.04 -2.97
N THR A 34 -20.86 14.55 -4.18
CA THR A 34 -22.01 14.24 -5.04
C THR A 34 -21.75 13.06 -5.99
N SER A 35 -20.51 12.60 -6.10
CA SER A 35 -20.12 11.46 -6.93
C SER A 35 -20.17 10.17 -6.12
N GLU A 36 -21.02 9.24 -6.56
CA GLU A 36 -21.14 7.90 -5.96
C GLU A 36 -19.86 7.09 -6.11
N ASP A 37 -19.12 7.25 -7.20
CA ASP A 37 -17.82 6.57 -7.40
C ASP A 37 -16.79 7.06 -6.37
N LYS A 38 -16.67 8.37 -6.14
CA LYS A 38 -15.81 8.91 -5.09
C LYS A 38 -16.22 8.42 -3.69
N LYS A 39 -17.52 8.34 -3.41
CA LYS A 39 -18.01 7.77 -2.13
C LYS A 39 -17.58 6.32 -1.98
N LYS A 40 -17.66 5.50 -3.04
CA LYS A 40 -17.20 4.11 -3.02
C LYS A 40 -15.68 4.01 -2.82
N GLU A 41 -14.89 4.87 -3.45
CA GLU A 41 -13.44 4.91 -3.25
C GLU A 41 -13.08 5.27 -1.80
N ILE A 42 -13.72 6.31 -1.25
CA ILE A 42 -13.51 6.71 0.15
C ILE A 42 -13.97 5.61 1.12
N ALA A 43 -15.13 4.98 0.86
CA ALA A 43 -15.60 3.85 1.65
C ALA A 43 -14.61 2.67 1.59
N SER A 44 -14.05 2.36 0.42
CA SER A 44 -13.00 1.34 0.26
C SER A 44 -11.77 1.67 1.10
N TYR A 45 -11.32 2.92 1.10
CA TYR A 45 -10.22 3.36 1.94
C TYR A 45 -10.50 3.17 3.43
N LEU A 46 -11.67 3.63 3.89
CA LEU A 46 -12.07 3.59 5.31
C LEU A 46 -12.24 2.15 5.83
N LEU A 47 -12.83 1.28 5.03
CA LEU A 47 -13.18 -0.08 5.44
C LEU A 47 -12.06 -1.09 5.24
N ASP A 48 -11.23 -0.90 4.20
CA ASP A 48 -10.24 -1.88 3.74
C ASP A 48 -8.84 -1.27 3.58
N LEU A 49 -8.62 -0.35 2.62
CA LEU A 49 -7.26 0.01 2.17
C LEU A 49 -6.37 0.54 3.30
N ARG A 50 -6.90 1.35 4.21
CA ARG A 50 -6.14 1.90 5.34
C ARG A 50 -5.63 0.85 6.34
N LYS A 51 -6.20 -0.35 6.30
CA LYS A 51 -5.85 -1.48 7.17
C LYS A 51 -4.82 -2.40 6.52
N VAL A 52 -4.54 -2.23 5.23
CA VAL A 52 -3.54 -3.03 4.51
C VAL A 52 -2.15 -2.70 5.02
N LYS A 53 -1.46 -3.72 5.52
CA LYS A 53 -0.08 -3.64 5.99
C LYS A 53 0.74 -4.78 5.38
N PRO A 54 2.05 -4.57 5.15
CA PRO A 54 2.99 -5.66 4.89
C PRO A 54 2.88 -6.76 5.95
N LEU A 55 3.11 -8.01 5.56
CA LEU A 55 3.29 -9.14 6.47
C LEU A 55 4.68 -9.11 7.12
N LEU A 56 5.68 -8.60 6.39
CA LEU A 56 7.00 -8.33 6.92
C LEU A 56 7.02 -7.06 7.78
N THR A 57 7.82 -7.13 8.83
CA THR A 57 8.08 -6.06 9.79
C THR A 57 9.53 -5.59 9.68
N GLY A 58 9.87 -4.47 10.32
CA GLY A 58 11.27 -4.03 10.41
C GLY A 58 12.19 -5.06 11.07
N SER A 59 11.68 -5.86 12.01
CA SER A 59 12.45 -6.97 12.60
C SER A 59 12.76 -8.03 11.56
N ASP A 60 11.79 -8.39 10.70
CA ASP A 60 12.02 -9.34 9.62
C ASP A 60 13.07 -8.80 8.63
N LEU A 61 13.03 -7.51 8.29
CA LEU A 61 14.05 -6.88 7.45
C LEU A 61 15.46 -6.99 8.07
N LYS A 62 15.56 -6.83 9.39
CA LYS A 62 16.82 -7.01 10.12
C LYS A 62 17.31 -8.45 10.03
N GLU A 63 16.43 -9.43 10.21
CA GLU A 63 16.74 -10.86 10.07
C GLU A 63 17.13 -11.24 8.64
N MET A 64 16.63 -10.51 7.64
CA MET A 64 17.03 -10.64 6.24
C MET A 64 18.41 -10.03 5.94
N GLY A 65 19.09 -9.45 6.92
CA GLY A 65 20.42 -8.86 6.79
C GLY A 65 20.42 -7.43 6.24
N ILE A 66 19.30 -6.71 6.33
CA ILE A 66 19.20 -5.32 5.90
C ILE A 66 19.52 -4.42 7.08
N GLU A 67 20.48 -3.50 6.89
CA GLU A 67 20.83 -2.55 7.94
C GLU A 67 19.69 -1.54 8.19
N PRO A 68 19.38 -1.23 9.47
CA PRO A 68 18.32 -0.31 9.81
C PRO A 68 18.61 1.12 9.35
N GLY A 69 17.55 1.81 8.90
CA GLY A 69 17.65 3.19 8.43
C GLY A 69 16.42 3.60 7.61
N PRO A 70 16.48 4.73 6.88
CA PRO A 70 15.39 5.21 6.01
C PRO A 70 14.88 4.15 5.02
N VAL A 71 15.78 3.25 4.59
CA VAL A 71 15.47 2.12 3.69
C VAL A 71 14.35 1.21 4.22
N TYR A 72 14.16 1.10 5.54
CA TYR A 72 13.05 0.32 6.10
C TYR A 72 11.71 0.94 5.73
N GLY A 73 11.59 2.26 5.89
CA GLY A 73 10.38 2.99 5.52
C GLY A 73 10.07 2.84 4.03
N GLU A 74 11.09 2.91 3.19
CA GLU A 74 10.96 2.73 1.74
C GLU A 74 10.50 1.31 1.37
N ILE A 75 11.12 0.27 1.96
CA ILE A 75 10.74 -1.13 1.72
C ILE A 75 9.32 -1.38 2.20
N LEU A 76 8.98 -0.99 3.43
CA LEU A 76 7.66 -1.24 4.01
C LEU A 76 6.57 -0.45 3.27
N SER A 77 6.88 0.75 2.78
CA SER A 77 6.00 1.50 1.89
C SER A 77 5.79 0.76 0.57
N ALA A 78 6.87 0.34 -0.10
CA ALA A 78 6.79 -0.39 -1.37
C ALA A 78 5.99 -1.70 -1.23
N LEU A 79 6.24 -2.48 -0.17
CA LEU A 79 5.47 -3.67 0.15
C LEU A 79 3.99 -3.37 0.33
N ARG A 80 3.63 -2.29 1.04
CA ARG A 80 2.23 -1.88 1.22
C ARG A 80 1.57 -1.57 -0.12
N HIS A 81 2.25 -0.84 -1.01
CA HIS A 81 1.73 -0.49 -2.33
C HIS A 81 1.45 -1.73 -3.19
N GLU A 82 2.37 -2.69 -3.19
CA GLU A 82 2.17 -3.95 -3.91
C GLU A 82 1.04 -4.79 -3.29
N ARG A 83 0.90 -4.82 -1.95
CA ARG A 83 -0.27 -5.43 -1.31
C ARG A 83 -1.59 -4.74 -1.66
N LEU A 84 -1.61 -3.41 -1.70
CA LEU A 84 -2.78 -2.62 -2.13
C LEU A 84 -3.17 -2.96 -3.56
N ARG A 85 -2.19 -3.22 -4.43
CA ARG A 85 -2.37 -3.69 -5.81
C ARG A 85 -2.66 -5.19 -5.92
N GLN A 86 -2.75 -5.90 -4.79
CA GLN A 86 -3.00 -7.34 -4.70
C GLN A 86 -1.95 -8.19 -5.42
N SER A 87 -0.73 -7.66 -5.65
CA SER A 87 0.37 -8.36 -6.31
C SER A 87 1.21 -9.20 -5.36
N LEU A 88 1.12 -8.95 -4.04
CA LEU A 88 1.73 -9.74 -2.97
C LEU A 88 0.62 -10.22 -2.02
N GLN A 89 0.51 -11.53 -1.87
CA GLN A 89 -0.54 -12.19 -1.08
C GLN A 89 0.03 -13.05 0.05
N SER A 90 1.31 -13.43 -0.04
CA SER A 90 2.00 -14.27 0.95
C SER A 90 3.30 -13.64 1.48
N ARG A 91 3.76 -14.12 2.64
CA ARG A 91 5.04 -13.68 3.23
C ARG A 91 6.22 -14.01 2.32
N GLN A 92 6.21 -15.17 1.67
CA GLN A 92 7.27 -15.58 0.74
C GLN A 92 7.34 -14.68 -0.50
N GLU A 93 6.21 -14.14 -0.97
CA GLU A 93 6.19 -13.15 -2.05
C GLU A 93 6.79 -11.82 -1.60
N GLU A 94 6.51 -11.36 -0.39
CA GLU A 94 7.13 -10.16 0.17
C GLU A 94 8.64 -10.33 0.34
N GLU A 95 9.11 -11.47 0.85
CA GLU A 95 10.55 -11.73 0.98
C GLU A 95 11.27 -11.71 -0.38
N ARG A 96 10.66 -12.30 -1.42
CA ARG A 96 11.19 -12.23 -2.79
C ARG A 96 11.19 -10.79 -3.30
N PHE A 97 10.10 -10.06 -3.10
CA PHE A 97 10.00 -8.66 -3.49
C PHE A 97 11.11 -7.82 -2.84
N VAL A 98 11.35 -7.96 -1.53
CA VAL A 98 12.41 -7.24 -0.82
C VAL A 98 13.78 -7.56 -1.40
N ARG A 99 14.10 -8.83 -1.67
CA ARG A 99 15.38 -9.22 -2.27
C ARG A 99 15.60 -8.59 -3.64
N GLU A 100 14.57 -8.51 -4.48
CA GLU A 100 14.66 -7.87 -5.80
C GLU A 100 14.71 -6.33 -5.70
N PHE A 101 13.95 -5.74 -4.76
CA PHE A 101 13.97 -4.32 -4.47
C PHE A 101 15.38 -3.85 -4.07
N MET A 102 16.09 -4.64 -3.26
CA MET A 102 17.45 -4.34 -2.83
C MET A 102 18.50 -4.48 -3.94
N LYS A 103 18.26 -5.30 -4.97
CA LYS A 103 19.18 -5.44 -6.12
C LYS A 103 19.07 -4.30 -7.13
N THR A 104 17.91 -3.65 -7.18
CA THR A 104 17.59 -2.60 -8.18
C THR A 104 17.98 -1.21 -7.67
N ARG A 105 18.67 -1.14 -6.53
CA ARG A 105 18.99 0.07 -5.79
C ARG A 105 20.47 0.41 -5.86
#